data_AF-A0A3M1IGF3-F1
#
_entry.id   AF-A0A3M1IGF3-F1
#
_cell.length_a   1.000
_cell.length_b   1.000
_cell.length_c   1.000
_cell.angle_alpha   90.00
_cell.angle_beta   90.00
_cell.angle_gamma   90.00
#
_symmetry.space_group_name_H-M   'P 1'
#
loop_
_entity.id
_entity.type
_entity.pdbx_description
1 polymer ?
#
loop_
_entity_poly.entity_id
_entity_poly.type
_entity_poly.pdbx_seq_one_letter_code
_entity_poly.pdbx_strand_id
1 'polypeptide(L)'
;LPTYRTYTAGFLNRDLAAFLEPAPGAAVSFAGLYPDHFLSPAPKRRLRAWHLVGGLDWLSPDEITGLPPDDGHPYLLPDWIERDGLKCLKVKLRGTDPVWDYHRLVRVGDIALAHQVDWLSADFNCTVTDPAYVNDILDRLRDEHPRHYGMILYVEQPFPYELETHRIDVHSVSARKPLFLDESAHDWRLIRLGRELGWTGVALKTCKTQTGAILSACWAKAHGMTLMVQDLTNPMLAQIPHVLLAAHVGTIMGVETNAMQFYPAASEPEARVHPGLYQRREGMVDLGTLGETGFGYRVEEINRPLPPPSVDTGF
;
A
#
# COMPACT_ATOMS: atom_id res chain seq x y z
N LEU A 1 -18.52 4.38 19.54
CA LEU A 1 -18.82 4.42 18.09
C LEU A 1 -17.56 4.10 17.30
N PRO A 2 -17.62 3.31 16.21
CA PRO A 2 -16.48 3.08 15.32
C PRO A 2 -16.05 4.38 14.62
N THR A 3 -14.74 4.64 14.50
CA THR A 3 -14.20 5.88 13.92
C THR A 3 -14.74 6.16 12.51
N TYR A 4 -14.80 5.15 11.64
CA TYR A 4 -15.28 5.36 10.26
C TYR A 4 -16.77 5.72 10.17
N ARG A 5 -17.56 5.50 11.22
CA ARG A 5 -18.96 5.96 11.31
C ARG A 5 -19.09 7.42 11.74
N THR A 6 -18.00 8.08 12.12
CA THR A 6 -18.00 9.49 12.51
C THR A 6 -17.59 10.42 11.37
N TYR A 7 -17.34 9.92 10.16
CA TYR A 7 -16.98 10.75 9.00
C TYR A 7 -18.21 11.27 8.23
N THR A 8 -19.26 11.67 8.95
CA THR A 8 -20.54 12.10 8.38
C THR A 8 -20.88 13.53 8.83
N ALA A 9 -21.92 14.12 8.22
CA ALA A 9 -22.45 15.43 8.59
C ALA A 9 -22.89 15.56 10.06
N GLY A 10 -23.22 14.43 10.72
CA GLY A 10 -23.64 14.43 12.13
C GLY A 10 -22.50 14.67 13.11
N PHE A 11 -21.25 14.49 12.68
CA PHE A 11 -20.06 14.60 13.54
C PHE A 11 -19.05 15.63 13.02
N LEU A 12 -19.05 15.92 11.72
CA LEU A 12 -18.16 16.90 11.09
C LEU A 12 -18.88 18.22 10.88
N ASN A 13 -18.28 19.32 11.33
CA ASN A 13 -18.86 20.66 11.28
C ASN A 13 -18.73 21.37 9.92
N ARG A 14 -17.98 20.79 8.97
CA ARG A 14 -17.74 21.33 7.63
C ARG A 14 -17.79 20.19 6.61
N ASP A 15 -18.29 20.49 5.43
CA ASP A 15 -18.26 19.59 4.28
C ASP A 15 -16.85 19.56 3.64
N LEU A 16 -16.68 18.73 2.61
CA LEU A 16 -15.42 18.58 1.90
C LEU A 16 -15.02 19.82 1.09
N ALA A 17 -15.96 20.68 0.70
CA ALA A 17 -15.65 21.91 -0.04
C ALA A 17 -14.85 22.92 0.79
N ALA A 18 -14.85 22.81 2.12
CA ALA A 18 -13.98 23.60 2.99
C ALA A 18 -12.49 23.22 2.91
N PHE A 19 -12.16 22.06 2.32
CA PHE A 19 -10.81 21.49 2.30
C PHE A 19 -10.29 21.14 0.91
N LEU A 20 -11.19 20.87 -0.04
CA LEU A 20 -10.90 20.33 -1.37
C LEU A 20 -11.46 21.24 -2.48
N GLU A 21 -10.70 21.34 -3.57
CA GLU A 21 -11.18 21.97 -4.80
C GLU A 21 -11.19 20.93 -5.94
N PRO A 22 -12.19 20.94 -6.83
CA PRO A 22 -12.22 20.06 -7.98
C PRO A 22 -11.08 20.40 -8.97
N ALA A 23 -10.66 19.43 -9.78
CA ALA A 23 -9.77 19.71 -10.89
C ALA A 23 -10.42 20.70 -11.88
N PRO A 24 -9.65 21.62 -12.49
CA PRO A 24 -10.19 22.57 -13.46
C PRO A 24 -10.96 21.85 -14.59
N GLY A 25 -12.19 22.32 -14.86
CA GLY A 25 -13.05 21.75 -15.90
C GLY A 25 -13.71 20.40 -15.56
N ALA A 26 -13.48 19.84 -14.37
CA ALA A 26 -14.16 18.64 -13.93
C ALA A 26 -15.61 18.93 -13.49
N ALA A 27 -16.54 18.06 -13.84
CA ALA A 27 -17.92 18.09 -13.37
C ALA A 27 -18.05 17.50 -11.95
N VAL A 28 -17.19 17.92 -11.03
CA VAL A 28 -17.11 17.45 -9.62
C VAL A 28 -17.47 18.61 -8.70
N SER A 29 -18.26 18.33 -7.66
CA SER A 29 -18.55 19.25 -6.56
C SER A 29 -18.37 18.54 -5.23
N PHE A 30 -17.76 19.22 -4.26
CA PHE A 30 -17.61 18.73 -2.88
C PHE A 30 -18.62 19.37 -1.91
N ALA A 31 -19.47 20.28 -2.39
CA ALA A 31 -20.45 20.98 -1.57
C ALA A 31 -21.50 19.99 -1.02
N GLY A 32 -21.72 20.04 0.29
CA GLY A 32 -22.61 19.13 1.00
C GLY A 32 -22.13 17.68 1.11
N LEU A 33 -20.94 17.35 0.60
CA LEU A 33 -20.37 16.00 0.68
C LEU A 33 -19.44 15.85 1.89
N TYR A 34 -19.45 14.66 2.46
CA TYR A 34 -18.62 14.27 3.61
C TYR A 34 -17.83 13.00 3.26
N PRO A 35 -16.77 12.64 4.01
CA PRO A 35 -15.94 11.52 3.60
C PRO A 35 -16.70 10.19 3.48
N ASP A 36 -17.73 9.96 4.29
CA ASP A 36 -18.61 8.78 4.18
C ASP A 36 -19.21 8.57 2.78
N HIS A 37 -19.44 9.62 2.00
CA HIS A 37 -19.90 9.53 0.61
C HIS A 37 -18.88 8.85 -0.31
N PHE A 38 -17.62 8.81 0.10
CA PHE A 38 -16.50 8.21 -0.63
C PHE A 38 -15.97 6.94 0.05
N LEU A 39 -16.53 6.51 1.18
CA LEU A 39 -16.13 5.28 1.85
C LEU A 39 -17.01 4.09 1.44
N SER A 40 -16.48 2.88 1.59
CA SER A 40 -17.20 1.65 1.32
C SER A 40 -18.34 1.48 2.34
N PRO A 41 -19.59 1.30 1.90
CA PRO A 41 -20.72 1.05 2.80
C PRO A 41 -20.65 -0.35 3.43
N ALA A 42 -19.88 -1.27 2.83
CA ALA A 42 -19.66 -2.63 3.30
C ALA A 42 -18.15 -2.91 3.38
N PRO A 43 -17.46 -2.41 4.42
CA PRO A 43 -16.03 -2.65 4.59
C PRO A 43 -15.76 -4.16 4.75
N LYS A 44 -14.75 -4.65 4.02
CA LYS A 44 -14.36 -6.06 4.09
C LYS A 44 -13.66 -6.35 5.41
N ARG A 45 -13.96 -7.50 6.02
CA ARG A 45 -13.29 -7.97 7.24
C ARG A 45 -11.99 -8.71 6.96
N ARG A 46 -11.84 -9.29 5.77
CA ARG A 46 -10.61 -9.94 5.30
C ARG A 46 -10.08 -9.22 4.08
N LEU A 47 -8.78 -8.96 4.05
CA LEU A 47 -8.10 -8.26 2.96
C LEU A 47 -6.91 -9.09 2.49
N ARG A 48 -6.67 -9.13 1.17
CA ARG A 48 -5.42 -9.65 0.62
C ARG A 48 -4.25 -8.86 1.20
N ALA A 49 -3.19 -9.56 1.57
CA ALA A 49 -1.95 -8.98 2.03
C ALA A 49 -0.95 -8.94 0.86
N TRP A 50 -0.38 -7.76 0.61
CA TRP A 50 0.79 -7.62 -0.26
C TRP A 50 2.05 -7.85 0.56
N HIS A 51 2.95 -8.65 0.00
CA HIS A 51 4.28 -8.89 0.55
C HIS A 51 5.32 -8.17 -0.29
N LEU A 52 6.22 -7.47 0.39
CA LEU A 52 7.34 -6.79 -0.24
C LEU A 52 8.45 -7.80 -0.58
N VAL A 53 8.85 -7.83 -1.84
CA VAL A 53 10.05 -8.51 -2.33
C VAL A 53 11.13 -7.44 -2.47
N GLY A 54 11.96 -7.31 -1.44
CA GLY A 54 13.05 -6.34 -1.37
C GLY A 54 14.11 -6.57 -2.44
N GLY A 55 14.87 -5.52 -2.77
CA GLY A 55 15.95 -5.60 -3.76
C GLY A 55 17.13 -6.48 -3.35
N LEU A 56 17.24 -6.80 -2.06
CA LEU A 56 18.27 -7.67 -1.48
C LEU A 56 17.72 -9.03 -1.03
N ASP A 57 16.42 -9.28 -1.20
CA ASP A 57 15.80 -10.54 -0.81
C ASP A 57 16.25 -11.64 -1.78
N TRP A 58 16.82 -12.71 -1.22
CA TRP A 58 17.19 -13.91 -1.98
C TRP A 58 15.93 -14.60 -2.52
N LEU A 59 15.94 -14.89 -3.82
CA LEU A 59 14.83 -15.58 -4.48
C LEU A 59 15.03 -17.08 -4.54
N SER A 60 16.28 -17.52 -4.61
CA SER A 60 16.64 -18.93 -4.71
C SER A 60 17.96 -19.25 -4.00
N PRO A 61 18.22 -20.53 -3.67
CA PRO A 61 19.40 -20.91 -2.90
C PRO A 61 20.75 -20.47 -3.48
N ASP A 62 20.84 -20.33 -4.81
CA ASP A 62 22.03 -19.88 -5.53
C ASP A 62 22.34 -18.38 -5.36
N GLU A 63 21.38 -17.57 -4.89
CA GLU A 63 21.58 -16.16 -4.57
C GLU A 63 22.09 -15.93 -3.14
N ILE A 64 22.13 -16.97 -2.30
CA ILE A 64 22.49 -16.85 -0.89
C ILE A 64 23.97 -16.46 -0.75
N THR A 65 24.19 -15.21 -0.38
CA THR A 65 25.51 -14.66 -0.08
C THR A 65 25.65 -14.44 1.42
N GLY A 66 26.21 -15.43 2.13
CA GLY A 66 26.46 -15.35 3.57
C GLY A 66 25.64 -16.35 4.39
N LEU A 67 25.61 -16.14 5.71
CA LEU A 67 24.84 -16.97 6.63
C LEU A 67 23.39 -16.50 6.69
N PRO A 68 22.40 -17.39 6.43
CA PRO A 68 21.00 -17.06 6.64
C PRO A 68 20.72 -16.68 8.11
N PRO A 69 19.75 -15.78 8.36
CA PRO A 69 19.29 -15.51 9.71
C PRO A 69 18.73 -16.77 10.39
N ASP A 70 19.03 -16.95 11.68
CA ASP A 70 18.45 -17.99 12.53
C ASP A 70 17.43 -17.37 13.50
N ASP A 71 16.41 -16.73 12.94
CA ASP A 71 15.34 -16.03 13.67
C ASP A 71 13.98 -16.73 13.56
N GLY A 72 13.93 -17.91 12.93
CA GLY A 72 12.72 -18.70 12.73
C GLY A 72 11.79 -18.20 11.61
N HIS A 73 12.22 -17.21 10.82
CA HIS A 73 11.49 -16.75 9.63
C HIS A 73 12.17 -17.24 8.33
N PRO A 74 11.39 -17.42 7.23
CA PRO A 74 11.98 -17.70 5.94
C PRO A 74 12.88 -16.58 5.45
N TYR A 75 13.84 -16.94 4.60
CA TYR A 75 14.73 -16.00 3.93
C TYR A 75 14.64 -16.09 2.40
N LEU A 76 14.00 -17.13 1.86
CA LEU A 76 13.70 -17.25 0.44
C LEU A 76 12.24 -16.91 0.15
N LEU A 77 12.00 -16.24 -0.98
CA LEU A 77 10.65 -15.88 -1.42
C LEU A 77 9.67 -17.07 -1.52
N PRO A 78 10.01 -18.23 -2.11
CA PRO A 78 9.14 -19.42 -2.14
C PRO A 78 8.62 -19.83 -0.76
N ASP A 79 9.49 -19.83 0.24
CA ASP A 79 9.17 -20.24 1.61
C ASP A 79 8.22 -19.24 2.29
N TRP A 80 8.39 -17.93 2.02
CA TRP A 80 7.42 -16.92 2.45
C TRP A 80 6.04 -17.13 1.80
N ILE A 81 6.01 -17.44 0.50
CA ILE A 81 4.76 -17.68 -0.23
C ILE A 81 4.03 -18.88 0.35
N GLU A 82 4.73 -19.98 0.59
CA GLU A 82 4.14 -21.20 1.15
C GLU A 82 3.65 -20.99 2.59
N ARG A 83 4.51 -20.45 3.46
CA ARG A 83 4.20 -20.27 4.89
C ARG A 83 2.97 -19.38 5.11
N ASP A 84 2.89 -18.28 4.36
CA ASP A 84 1.85 -17.26 4.58
C ASP A 84 0.69 -17.36 3.57
N GLY A 85 0.78 -18.26 2.59
CA GLY A 85 -0.19 -18.45 1.51
C GLY A 85 -0.31 -17.24 0.58
N LEU A 86 0.80 -16.51 0.35
CA LEU A 86 0.80 -15.21 -0.32
C LEU A 86 0.22 -15.28 -1.73
N LYS A 87 -0.53 -14.23 -2.11
CA LYS A 87 -1.16 -14.11 -3.43
C LYS A 87 -0.88 -12.77 -4.14
N CYS A 88 -0.20 -11.85 -3.48
CA CYS A 88 0.13 -10.53 -4.02
C CYS A 88 1.56 -10.16 -3.59
N LEU A 89 2.42 -9.83 -4.55
CA LEU A 89 3.83 -9.49 -4.31
C LEU A 89 4.15 -8.10 -4.89
N LYS A 90 4.84 -7.26 -4.12
CA LYS A 90 5.39 -5.98 -4.61
C LYS A 90 6.89 -6.13 -4.83
N VAL A 91 7.35 -5.96 -6.07
CA VAL A 91 8.75 -6.16 -6.46
C VAL A 91 9.47 -4.82 -6.42
N LYS A 92 10.41 -4.67 -5.48
CA LYS A 92 11.33 -3.53 -5.45
C LYS A 92 12.36 -3.64 -6.57
N LEU A 93 12.51 -2.56 -7.30
CA LEU A 93 13.40 -2.40 -8.45
C LEU A 93 14.41 -1.26 -8.20
N ARG A 94 15.49 -1.20 -8.98
CA ARG A 94 16.54 -0.17 -8.86
C ARG A 94 16.16 1.13 -9.55
N GLY A 95 15.50 1.04 -10.70
CA GLY A 95 15.18 2.19 -11.57
C GLY A 95 16.40 2.82 -12.26
N THR A 96 17.58 2.20 -12.14
CA THR A 96 18.86 2.68 -12.71
C THR A 96 19.62 1.62 -13.50
N ASP A 97 19.09 0.40 -13.56
CA ASP A 97 19.70 -0.77 -14.20
C ASP A 97 18.60 -1.58 -14.88
N PRO A 98 18.29 -1.29 -16.16
CA PRO A 98 17.14 -1.87 -16.84
C PRO A 98 17.30 -3.38 -17.07
N VAL A 99 18.55 -3.85 -17.17
CA VAL A 99 18.86 -5.28 -17.31
C VAL A 99 18.54 -6.00 -16.00
N TRP A 100 19.03 -5.47 -14.88
CA TRP A 100 18.73 -6.05 -13.56
C TRP A 100 17.24 -5.98 -13.23
N ASP A 101 16.57 -4.85 -13.47
CA ASP A 101 15.14 -4.68 -13.18
C ASP A 101 14.27 -5.65 -13.99
N TYR A 102 14.57 -5.80 -15.28
CA TYR A 102 13.88 -6.75 -16.13
C TYR A 102 14.07 -8.19 -15.64
N HIS A 103 15.31 -8.60 -15.37
CA HIS A 103 15.59 -9.96 -14.87
C HIS A 103 14.95 -10.21 -13.50
N ARG A 104 14.91 -9.19 -12.62
CA ARG A 104 14.23 -9.28 -11.33
C ARG A 104 12.75 -9.55 -11.51
N LEU A 105 12.07 -8.81 -12.39
CA LEU A 105 10.64 -9.00 -12.67
C LEU A 105 10.35 -10.39 -13.27
N VAL A 106 11.19 -10.86 -14.19
CA VAL A 106 11.05 -12.22 -14.77
C VAL A 106 11.21 -13.28 -13.69
N ARG A 107 12.28 -13.20 -12.88
CA ARG A 107 12.57 -14.21 -11.86
C ARG A 107 11.50 -14.28 -10.78
N VAL A 108 11.02 -13.13 -10.30
CA VAL A 108 9.90 -13.09 -9.37
C VAL A 108 8.61 -13.59 -10.03
N GLY A 109 8.39 -13.26 -11.31
CA GLY A 109 7.26 -13.76 -12.10
C GLY A 109 7.23 -15.28 -12.21
N ASP A 110 8.37 -15.91 -12.48
CA ASP A 110 8.49 -17.38 -12.56
C ASP A 110 8.13 -18.04 -11.22
N ILE A 111 8.66 -17.51 -10.11
CA ILE A 111 8.35 -17.99 -8.75
C ILE A 111 6.87 -17.78 -8.45
N ALA A 112 6.33 -16.61 -8.77
CA ALA A 112 4.94 -16.28 -8.56
C ALA A 112 4.01 -17.27 -9.30
N LEU A 113 4.33 -17.63 -10.54
CA LEU A 113 3.58 -18.63 -11.30
C LEU A 113 3.66 -20.02 -10.69
N ALA A 114 4.88 -20.47 -10.35
CA ALA A 114 5.09 -21.78 -9.73
C ALA A 114 4.30 -21.95 -8.42
N HIS A 115 4.13 -20.86 -7.66
CA HIS A 115 3.43 -20.84 -6.38
C HIS A 115 1.99 -20.26 -6.44
N GLN A 116 1.43 -20.11 -7.65
CA GLN A 116 0.05 -19.65 -7.86
C GLN A 116 -0.26 -18.30 -7.19
N VAL A 117 0.67 -17.36 -7.22
CA VAL A 117 0.45 -15.96 -6.86
C VAL A 117 -0.40 -15.31 -7.95
N ASP A 118 -1.33 -14.44 -7.56
CA ASP A 118 -2.29 -13.83 -8.47
C ASP A 118 -1.72 -12.56 -9.12
N TRP A 119 -1.10 -11.69 -8.32
CA TRP A 119 -0.74 -10.33 -8.72
C TRP A 119 0.67 -9.92 -8.29
N LEU A 120 1.28 -9.08 -9.14
CA LEU A 120 2.55 -8.40 -8.92
C LEU A 120 2.34 -6.88 -8.98
N SER A 121 3.24 -6.14 -8.36
CA SER A 121 3.44 -4.70 -8.57
C SER A 121 4.93 -4.46 -8.83
N ALA A 122 5.24 -3.50 -9.70
CA ALA A 122 6.62 -3.08 -9.99
C ALA A 122 6.88 -1.70 -9.38
N ASP A 123 7.89 -1.58 -8.52
CA ASP A 123 8.19 -0.38 -7.74
C ASP A 123 9.64 0.05 -7.97
N PHE A 124 9.86 1.13 -8.74
CA PHE A 124 11.19 1.53 -9.24
C PHE A 124 11.91 2.58 -8.36
N ASN A 125 11.52 2.71 -7.09
CA ASN A 125 12.34 3.37 -6.09
C ASN A 125 12.68 4.85 -6.38
N CYS A 126 11.79 5.56 -7.10
CA CYS A 126 11.86 7.00 -7.41
C CYS A 126 13.09 7.49 -8.20
N THR A 127 13.87 6.62 -8.84
CA THR A 127 15.15 7.01 -9.50
C THR A 127 15.04 7.23 -11.02
N VAL A 128 13.95 6.79 -11.65
CA VAL A 128 13.78 6.87 -13.10
C VAL A 128 13.51 8.31 -13.53
N THR A 129 14.19 8.81 -14.55
CA THR A 129 14.00 10.18 -15.06
C THR A 129 13.32 10.25 -16.44
N ASP A 130 13.25 9.12 -17.16
CA ASP A 130 12.65 9.02 -18.49
C ASP A 130 11.58 7.91 -18.52
N PRO A 131 10.32 8.21 -18.89
CA PRO A 131 9.27 7.22 -19.08
C PRO A 131 9.64 6.05 -20.01
N ALA A 132 10.54 6.26 -20.97
CA ALA A 132 11.02 5.22 -21.86
C ALA A 132 11.61 4.02 -21.09
N TYR A 133 12.30 4.26 -19.98
CA TYR A 133 12.85 3.21 -19.12
C TYR A 133 11.79 2.20 -18.68
N VAL A 134 10.66 2.69 -18.17
CA VAL A 134 9.56 1.85 -17.68
C VAL A 134 8.81 1.23 -18.86
N ASN A 135 8.59 2.00 -19.92
CA ASN A 135 7.88 1.55 -21.12
C ASN A 135 8.59 0.36 -21.78
N ASP A 136 9.91 0.43 -21.95
CA ASP A 136 10.70 -0.61 -22.60
C ASP A 136 10.67 -1.91 -21.79
N ILE A 137 10.77 -1.84 -20.45
CA ILE A 137 10.65 -3.02 -19.58
C ILE A 137 9.26 -3.65 -19.69
N LEU A 138 8.20 -2.83 -19.65
CA LEU A 138 6.82 -3.31 -19.74
C LEU A 138 6.49 -3.90 -21.12
N ASP A 139 6.93 -3.26 -22.19
CA ASP A 139 6.73 -3.75 -23.56
C ASP A 139 7.49 -5.06 -23.78
N ARG A 140 8.74 -5.12 -23.32
CA ARG A 140 9.53 -6.34 -23.39
C ARG A 140 8.91 -7.48 -22.59
N LEU A 141 8.39 -7.21 -21.38
CA LEU A 141 7.65 -8.21 -20.62
C LEU A 141 6.36 -8.64 -21.32
N ARG A 142 5.62 -7.73 -21.94
CA ARG A 142 4.42 -8.08 -22.74
C ARG A 142 4.78 -9.04 -23.86
N ASP A 143 5.87 -8.78 -24.56
CA ASP A 143 6.23 -9.51 -25.78
C ASP A 143 6.93 -10.85 -25.48
N GLU A 144 7.85 -10.88 -24.49
CA GLU A 144 8.62 -12.08 -24.13
C GLU A 144 7.94 -12.92 -23.03
N HIS A 145 7.23 -12.30 -22.09
CA HIS A 145 6.60 -12.95 -20.94
C HIS A 145 5.16 -12.44 -20.67
N PRO A 146 4.22 -12.61 -21.61
CA PRO A 146 2.88 -12.00 -21.55
C PRO A 146 2.10 -12.34 -20.27
N ARG A 147 2.35 -13.52 -19.69
CA ARG A 147 1.75 -13.91 -18.41
C ARG A 147 2.28 -13.06 -17.25
N HIS A 148 3.59 -12.80 -17.18
CA HIS A 148 4.18 -11.93 -16.15
C HIS A 148 3.67 -10.50 -16.29
N TYR A 149 3.64 -9.98 -17.52
CA TYR A 149 3.02 -8.69 -17.80
C TYR A 149 1.56 -8.64 -17.34
N GLY A 150 0.79 -9.69 -17.61
CA GLY A 150 -0.60 -9.82 -17.17
C GLY A 150 -0.77 -9.80 -15.65
N MET A 151 0.20 -10.36 -14.90
CA MET A 151 0.20 -10.36 -13.43
C MET A 151 0.57 -9.02 -12.82
N ILE A 152 1.29 -8.14 -13.51
CA ILE A 152 1.55 -6.79 -13.01
C ILE A 152 0.23 -6.01 -12.96
N LEU A 153 -0.30 -5.81 -11.76
CA LEU A 153 -1.56 -5.11 -11.52
C LEU A 153 -1.37 -3.60 -11.69
N TYR A 154 -0.25 -3.07 -11.21
CA TYR A 154 0.09 -1.66 -11.28
C TYR A 154 1.60 -1.43 -11.21
N VAL A 155 2.03 -0.24 -11.59
CA VAL A 155 3.39 0.28 -11.40
C VAL A 155 3.36 1.38 -10.34
N GLU A 156 4.33 1.37 -9.44
CA GLU A 156 4.45 2.28 -8.30
C GLU A 156 5.63 3.23 -8.47
N GLN A 157 5.35 4.52 -8.29
CA GLN A 157 6.30 5.63 -8.15
C GLN A 157 7.71 5.38 -8.75
N PRO A 158 7.85 5.31 -10.08
CA PRO A 158 9.16 5.13 -10.68
C PRO A 158 9.99 6.43 -10.69
N PHE A 159 9.32 7.58 -10.72
CA PHE A 159 9.92 8.90 -10.91
C PHE A 159 10.18 9.64 -9.58
N PRO A 160 11.07 10.66 -9.56
CA PRO A 160 11.35 11.49 -8.40
C PRO A 160 10.11 12.01 -7.69
N TYR A 161 10.20 12.13 -6.36
CA TYR A 161 9.04 12.44 -5.54
C TYR A 161 8.60 13.92 -5.65
N GLU A 162 9.52 14.85 -5.95
CA GLU A 162 9.24 16.29 -6.10
C GLU A 162 8.53 16.60 -7.42
N LEU A 163 7.25 16.23 -7.52
CA LEU A 163 6.43 16.34 -8.73
C LEU A 163 6.33 17.76 -9.29
N GLU A 164 6.37 18.78 -8.43
CA GLU A 164 6.33 20.18 -8.86
C GLU A 164 7.58 20.59 -9.65
N THR A 165 8.73 20.02 -9.28
CA THR A 165 10.04 20.19 -9.94
C THR A 165 10.14 19.28 -11.16
N HIS A 166 9.73 18.02 -11.03
CA HIS A 166 9.87 16.98 -12.03
C HIS A 166 8.52 16.65 -12.67
N ARG A 167 8.02 17.57 -13.51
CA ARG A 167 6.74 17.45 -14.23
C ARG A 167 6.83 16.56 -15.46
N ILE A 168 7.19 15.31 -15.25
CA ILE A 168 7.33 14.31 -16.31
C ILE A 168 5.95 13.90 -16.81
N ASP A 169 5.74 13.89 -18.13
CA ASP A 169 4.54 13.32 -18.74
C ASP A 169 4.63 11.78 -18.70
N VAL A 170 3.72 11.16 -17.95
CA VAL A 170 3.70 9.72 -17.70
C VAL A 170 2.53 9.01 -18.37
N HIS A 171 1.79 9.67 -19.26
CA HIS A 171 0.65 9.07 -19.95
C HIS A 171 1.05 7.81 -20.74
N SER A 172 2.26 7.79 -21.28
CA SER A 172 2.80 6.62 -21.99
C SER A 172 2.92 5.38 -21.09
N VAL A 173 3.28 5.56 -19.82
CA VAL A 173 3.35 4.47 -18.83
C VAL A 173 1.94 4.03 -18.45
N SER A 174 1.06 5.00 -18.15
CA SER A 174 -0.33 4.75 -17.76
C SER A 174 -1.16 4.08 -18.86
N ALA A 175 -0.80 4.27 -20.12
CA ALA A 175 -1.41 3.56 -21.26
C ALA A 175 -1.10 2.05 -21.24
N ARG A 176 -0.03 1.63 -20.56
CA ARG A 176 0.37 0.21 -20.41
C ARG A 176 -0.20 -0.39 -19.14
N LYS A 177 -0.01 0.28 -18.00
CA LYS A 177 -0.44 -0.20 -16.68
C LYS A 177 -0.88 0.96 -15.80
N PRO A 178 -1.85 0.76 -14.88
CA PRO A 178 -2.15 1.76 -13.86
C PRO A 178 -0.87 2.19 -13.13
N LEU A 179 -0.69 3.50 -13.01
CA LEU A 179 0.49 4.11 -12.41
C LEU A 179 0.11 4.87 -11.13
N PHE A 180 0.76 4.51 -10.02
CA PHE A 180 0.39 4.96 -8.68
C PHE A 180 1.41 5.93 -8.09
N LEU A 181 0.94 7.12 -7.73
CA LEU A 181 1.69 8.09 -6.92
C LEU A 181 1.81 7.56 -5.50
N ASP A 182 3.01 7.54 -4.93
CA ASP A 182 3.24 7.27 -3.52
C ASP A 182 3.96 8.42 -2.84
N GLU A 183 5.29 8.50 -2.93
CA GLU A 183 6.10 9.53 -2.29
C GLU A 183 5.70 10.94 -2.76
N SER A 184 5.16 11.09 -3.97
CA SER A 184 4.63 12.37 -4.44
C SER A 184 3.24 12.73 -3.90
N ALA A 185 2.47 11.79 -3.32
CA ALA A 185 1.06 11.99 -2.93
C ALA A 185 0.89 12.32 -1.44
N HIS A 186 1.41 13.47 -1.00
CA HIS A 186 1.30 13.90 0.40
C HIS A 186 0.06 14.76 0.68
N ASP A 187 -0.48 15.43 -0.35
CA ASP A 187 -1.75 16.16 -0.28
C ASP A 187 -2.54 16.02 -1.59
N TRP A 188 -3.79 16.50 -1.58
CA TRP A 188 -4.66 16.41 -2.76
C TRP A 188 -4.24 17.31 -3.93
N ARG A 189 -3.46 18.37 -3.68
CA ARG A 189 -3.00 19.30 -4.73
C ARG A 189 -1.92 18.63 -5.59
N LEU A 190 -1.03 17.87 -4.95
CA LEU A 190 -0.05 17.04 -5.64
C LEU A 190 -0.72 15.88 -6.37
N ILE A 191 -1.76 15.28 -5.80
CA ILE A 191 -2.56 14.27 -6.52
C ILE A 191 -3.21 14.88 -7.77
N ARG A 192 -3.74 16.11 -7.68
CA ARG A 192 -4.28 16.82 -8.83
C ARG A 192 -3.22 17.04 -9.91
N LEU A 193 -2.05 17.54 -9.53
CA LEU A 193 -0.93 17.73 -10.46
C LEU A 193 -0.50 16.40 -11.10
N GLY A 194 -0.43 15.32 -10.33
CA GLY A 194 -0.08 14.00 -10.86
C GLY A 194 -1.13 13.49 -11.83
N ARG A 195 -2.42 13.70 -11.55
CA ARG A 195 -3.48 13.39 -12.50
C ARG A 195 -3.32 14.15 -13.83
N GLU A 196 -2.93 15.41 -13.79
CA GLU A 196 -2.64 16.22 -14.99
C GLU A 196 -1.45 15.68 -15.80
N LEU A 197 -0.47 15.09 -15.13
CA LEU A 197 0.73 14.49 -15.74
C LEU A 197 0.50 13.06 -16.25
N GLY A 198 -0.67 12.47 -15.99
CA GLY A 198 -1.05 11.15 -16.49
C GLY A 198 -1.05 10.04 -15.45
N TRP A 199 -0.80 10.33 -14.17
CA TRP A 199 -0.91 9.33 -13.10
C TRP A 199 -2.38 8.91 -12.90
N THR A 200 -2.63 7.63 -12.68
CA THR A 200 -3.99 7.07 -12.64
C THR A 200 -4.41 6.57 -11.25
N GLY A 201 -3.46 6.42 -10.33
CA GLY A 201 -3.70 5.90 -8.99
C GLY A 201 -2.95 6.64 -7.89
N VAL A 202 -3.38 6.42 -6.65
CA VAL A 202 -2.80 7.03 -5.46
C VAL A 202 -2.59 5.95 -4.39
N ALA A 203 -1.38 5.92 -3.85
CA ALA A 203 -1.04 5.17 -2.65
C ALA A 203 -1.37 5.99 -1.40
N LEU A 204 -2.20 5.40 -0.53
CA LEU A 204 -2.60 5.99 0.73
C LEU A 204 -1.89 5.29 1.88
N LYS A 205 -1.39 6.07 2.84
CA LYS A 205 -0.70 5.54 4.03
C LYS A 205 -1.13 6.32 5.25
N THR A 206 -1.49 5.62 6.33
CA THR A 206 -1.85 6.26 7.61
C THR A 206 -0.63 6.85 8.32
N CYS A 207 0.57 6.31 8.05
CA CYS A 207 1.84 6.82 8.57
C CYS A 207 2.24 8.18 7.97
N LYS A 208 1.64 8.60 6.83
CA LYS A 208 1.70 10.00 6.37
C LYS A 208 0.82 10.83 7.30
N THR A 209 -0.50 10.69 7.18
CA THR A 209 -1.51 11.07 8.19
C THR A 209 -2.84 10.38 7.88
N GLN A 210 -3.67 10.11 8.90
CA GLN A 210 -5.04 9.64 8.70
C GLN A 210 -5.90 10.67 7.93
N THR A 211 -5.85 11.94 8.34
CA THR A 211 -6.64 13.02 7.72
C THR A 211 -6.27 13.21 6.25
N GLY A 212 -4.96 13.26 5.94
CA GLY A 212 -4.47 13.37 4.58
C GLY A 212 -4.92 12.18 3.74
N ALA A 213 -4.81 10.94 4.26
CA ALA A 213 -5.28 9.76 3.55
C ALA A 213 -6.78 9.80 3.21
N ILE A 214 -7.63 10.23 4.14
CA ILE A 214 -9.09 10.35 3.91
C ILE A 214 -9.40 11.44 2.89
N LEU A 215 -8.81 12.62 3.00
CA LEU A 215 -9.03 13.72 2.06
C LEU A 215 -8.53 13.36 0.65
N SER A 216 -7.36 12.75 0.55
CA SER A 216 -6.79 12.23 -0.70
C SER A 216 -7.68 11.15 -1.30
N ALA A 217 -8.23 10.23 -0.50
CA ALA A 217 -9.17 9.21 -0.97
C ALA A 217 -10.45 9.84 -1.56
N CYS A 218 -11.03 10.83 -0.88
CA CYS A 218 -12.22 11.53 -1.37
C CYS A 218 -11.94 12.23 -2.70
N TRP A 219 -10.83 12.98 -2.77
CA TRP A 219 -10.46 13.69 -3.97
C TRP A 219 -10.19 12.75 -5.14
N ALA A 220 -9.36 11.72 -4.95
CA ALA A 220 -8.99 10.75 -5.96
C ALA A 220 -10.22 10.01 -6.51
N LYS A 221 -11.12 9.55 -5.63
CA LYS A 221 -12.35 8.84 -6.04
C LYS A 221 -13.31 9.75 -6.80
N ALA A 222 -13.47 11.00 -6.38
CA ALA A 222 -14.29 11.97 -7.10
C ALA A 222 -13.79 12.21 -8.54
N HIS A 223 -12.50 12.00 -8.80
CA HIS A 223 -11.85 12.19 -10.10
C HIS A 223 -11.53 10.87 -10.83
N GLY A 224 -12.10 9.74 -10.37
CA GLY A 224 -11.99 8.44 -11.02
C GLY A 224 -10.63 7.75 -10.88
N MET A 225 -9.77 8.19 -9.96
CA MET A 225 -8.49 7.56 -9.70
C MET A 225 -8.63 6.34 -8.79
N THR A 226 -7.80 5.32 -9.05
CA THR A 226 -7.74 4.12 -8.21
C THR A 226 -6.90 4.33 -6.96
N LEU A 227 -7.24 3.62 -5.88
CA LEU A 227 -6.55 3.74 -4.59
C LEU A 227 -5.87 2.43 -4.23
N MET A 228 -4.68 2.51 -3.62
CA MET A 228 -4.00 1.36 -3.02
C MET A 228 -3.54 1.77 -1.63
N VAL A 229 -3.81 0.96 -0.61
CA VAL A 229 -3.35 1.25 0.75
C VAL A 229 -2.02 0.53 0.98
N GLN A 230 -0.98 1.32 1.17
CA GLN A 230 0.42 0.89 1.14
C GLN A 230 1.13 1.21 2.45
N ASP A 231 2.21 0.50 2.72
CA ASP A 231 2.91 0.58 4.00
C ASP A 231 4.28 1.29 3.83
N LEU A 232 4.84 1.74 4.95
CA LEU A 232 6.28 1.91 5.09
C LEU A 232 6.77 0.74 5.93
N THR A 233 6.32 0.70 7.19
CA THR A 233 6.12 -0.51 8.01
C THR A 233 5.30 -0.12 9.26
N ASN A 234 4.12 -0.69 9.45
CA ASN A 234 3.20 -0.36 10.55
C ASN A 234 3.13 -1.47 11.62
N PRO A 235 4.01 -1.51 12.64
CA PRO A 235 3.91 -2.48 13.74
C PRO A 235 2.93 -2.03 14.83
N MET A 236 2.66 -2.91 15.80
CA MET A 236 1.86 -2.63 17.00
C MET A 236 0.49 -2.03 16.62
N LEU A 237 0.02 -1.01 17.34
CA LEU A 237 -1.25 -0.35 17.07
C LEU A 237 -1.33 0.33 15.70
N ALA A 238 -0.21 0.64 15.04
CA ALA A 238 -0.23 1.34 13.74
C ALA A 238 -0.83 0.51 12.60
N GLN A 239 -0.76 -0.82 12.70
CA GLN A 239 -1.38 -1.76 11.75
C GLN A 239 -2.91 -1.58 11.68
N ILE A 240 -3.54 -1.28 12.81
CA ILE A 240 -5.01 -1.24 12.96
C ILE A 240 -5.67 -0.11 12.14
N PRO A 241 -5.28 1.18 12.27
CA PRO A 241 -5.85 2.23 11.44
C PRO A 241 -5.49 2.04 9.95
N HIS A 242 -4.32 1.46 9.65
CA HIS A 242 -3.85 1.17 8.29
C HIS A 242 -4.76 0.18 7.55
N VAL A 243 -5.02 -0.99 8.13
CA VAL A 243 -5.91 -1.98 7.54
C VAL A 243 -7.39 -1.54 7.56
N LEU A 244 -7.80 -0.74 8.54
CA LEU A 244 -9.13 -0.12 8.52
C LEU A 244 -9.27 0.87 7.35
N LEU A 245 -8.24 1.68 7.07
CA LEU A 245 -8.23 2.53 5.88
C LEU A 245 -8.45 1.69 4.63
N ALA A 246 -7.67 0.63 4.45
CA ALA A 246 -7.81 -0.30 3.34
C ALA A 246 -9.23 -0.88 3.21
N ALA A 247 -9.83 -1.32 4.32
CA ALA A 247 -11.17 -1.89 4.34
C ALA A 247 -12.25 -0.88 3.90
N HIS A 248 -12.04 0.41 4.16
CA HIS A 248 -13.03 1.46 3.95
C HIS A 248 -12.84 2.28 2.67
N VAL A 249 -11.64 2.41 2.11
CA VAL A 249 -11.45 3.31 0.94
C VAL A 249 -11.75 2.64 -0.41
N GLY A 250 -11.85 1.31 -0.45
CA GLY A 250 -11.99 0.56 -1.70
C GLY A 250 -10.67 0.39 -2.43
N THR A 251 -9.62 0.06 -1.68
CA THR A 251 -8.27 -0.24 -2.18
C THR A 251 -8.26 -1.33 -3.26
N ILE A 252 -7.40 -1.21 -4.26
CA ILE A 252 -7.20 -2.22 -5.30
C ILE A 252 -6.48 -3.43 -4.72
N MET A 253 -7.16 -4.59 -4.71
CA MET A 253 -6.59 -5.88 -4.33
C MET A 253 -5.90 -5.91 -2.95
N GLY A 254 -6.50 -5.34 -1.90
CA GLY A 254 -6.05 -5.53 -0.52
C GLY A 254 -5.09 -4.45 -0.02
N VAL A 255 -4.14 -4.83 0.82
CA VAL A 255 -3.31 -3.91 1.62
C VAL A 255 -1.89 -4.43 1.78
N GLU A 256 -0.92 -3.52 1.76
CA GLU A 256 0.48 -3.85 2.11
C GLU A 256 0.67 -3.92 3.62
N THR A 257 1.36 -4.95 4.10
CA THR A 257 1.56 -5.17 5.55
C THR A 257 2.98 -5.69 5.80
N ASN A 258 3.93 -4.77 6.01
CA ASN A 258 5.35 -5.08 6.01
C ASN A 258 5.88 -5.49 7.39
N ALA A 259 5.17 -5.14 8.47
CA ALA A 259 5.64 -5.39 9.84
C ALA A 259 5.85 -6.87 10.16
N MET A 260 5.06 -7.77 9.55
CA MET A 260 5.21 -9.22 9.75
C MET A 260 6.48 -9.79 9.09
N GLN A 261 7.12 -9.03 8.21
CA GLN A 261 8.39 -9.35 7.58
C GLN A 261 9.55 -8.70 8.32
N PHE A 262 9.47 -7.39 8.61
CA PHE A 262 10.61 -6.64 9.15
C PHE A 262 10.64 -6.52 10.68
N TYR A 263 9.50 -6.60 11.36
CA TYR A 263 9.41 -6.53 12.82
C TYR A 263 8.40 -7.56 13.38
N PRO A 264 8.55 -8.86 13.07
CA PRO A 264 7.55 -9.87 13.39
C PRO A 264 7.24 -9.96 14.90
N ALA A 265 8.26 -9.82 15.75
CA ALA A 265 8.11 -9.84 17.21
C ALA A 265 7.53 -8.54 17.81
N ALA A 266 7.60 -7.41 17.09
CA ALA A 266 7.23 -6.11 17.66
C ALA A 266 5.76 -6.02 18.05
N SER A 267 4.88 -6.81 17.42
CA SER A 267 3.43 -6.77 17.62
C SER A 267 2.89 -7.96 18.43
N GLU A 268 3.76 -8.72 19.12
CA GLU A 268 3.34 -9.92 19.87
C GLU A 268 2.19 -9.67 20.87
N PRO A 269 2.18 -8.59 21.67
CA PRO A 269 1.05 -8.29 22.54
C PRO A 269 -0.27 -8.08 21.79
N GLU A 270 -0.26 -7.29 20.71
CA GLU A 270 -1.45 -7.05 19.89
C GLU A 270 -1.90 -8.31 19.16
N ALA A 271 -0.96 -9.15 18.71
CA ALA A 271 -1.25 -10.40 18.03
C ALA A 271 -1.99 -11.41 18.92
N ARG A 272 -1.84 -11.35 20.25
CA ARG A 272 -2.61 -12.19 21.18
C ARG A 272 -4.10 -11.80 21.20
N VAL A 273 -4.41 -10.52 20.99
CA VAL A 273 -5.78 -9.99 20.96
C VAL A 273 -6.37 -10.04 19.54
N HIS A 274 -5.52 -9.80 18.53
CA HIS A 274 -5.89 -9.68 17.12
C HIS A 274 -5.07 -10.60 16.20
N PRO A 275 -5.08 -11.92 16.40
CA PRO A 275 -4.18 -12.83 15.69
C PRO A 275 -4.26 -12.73 14.17
N GLY A 276 -5.48 -12.62 13.62
CA GLY A 276 -5.68 -12.51 12.18
C GLY A 276 -5.16 -11.21 11.56
N LEU A 277 -4.94 -10.16 12.36
CA LEU A 277 -4.44 -8.87 11.88
C LEU A 277 -2.92 -8.82 11.77
N TYR A 278 -2.24 -9.63 12.59
CA TYR A 278 -0.78 -9.68 12.75
C TYR A 278 -0.16 -10.97 12.22
N GLN A 279 -0.96 -11.86 11.64
CA GLN A 279 -0.50 -13.04 10.95
C GLN A 279 -1.22 -13.17 9.60
N ARG A 280 -0.44 -13.28 8.52
CA ARG A 280 -0.98 -13.62 7.20
C ARG A 280 -1.37 -15.10 7.16
N ARG A 281 -2.61 -15.36 6.76
CA ARG A 281 -3.10 -16.72 6.50
C ARG A 281 -3.86 -16.72 5.18
N GLU A 282 -3.54 -17.66 4.29
CA GLU A 282 -4.11 -17.71 2.94
C GLU A 282 -3.88 -16.39 2.17
N GLY A 283 -2.76 -15.73 2.44
CA GLY A 283 -2.40 -14.45 1.84
C GLY A 283 -3.33 -13.31 2.25
N MET A 284 -3.94 -13.39 3.43
CA MET A 284 -4.88 -12.40 3.93
C MET A 284 -4.60 -12.00 5.39
N VAL A 285 -5.04 -10.79 5.74
CA VAL A 285 -5.22 -10.33 7.12
C VAL A 285 -6.71 -10.22 7.44
N ASP A 286 -7.07 -10.39 8.72
CA ASP A 286 -8.44 -10.43 9.23
C ASP A 286 -8.64 -9.41 10.36
N LEU A 287 -9.58 -8.49 10.13
CA LEU A 287 -9.99 -7.41 11.03
C LEU A 287 -11.08 -7.86 12.03
N GLY A 288 -11.42 -9.15 12.03
CA GLY A 288 -12.60 -9.68 12.70
C GLY A 288 -12.60 -9.55 14.22
N THR A 289 -11.46 -9.34 14.85
CA THR A 289 -11.31 -9.19 16.29
C THR A 289 -11.28 -7.72 16.74
N LEU A 290 -11.38 -6.75 15.83
CA LEU A 290 -11.45 -5.34 16.19
C LEU A 290 -12.76 -5.05 16.93
N GLY A 291 -12.69 -4.23 17.98
CA GLY A 291 -13.84 -3.81 18.77
C GLY A 291 -14.74 -2.79 18.07
N GLU A 292 -15.89 -2.50 18.67
CA GLU A 292 -16.94 -1.64 18.08
C GLU A 292 -16.77 -0.14 18.39
N THR A 293 -15.68 0.27 19.06
CA THR A 293 -15.44 1.65 19.47
C THR A 293 -14.08 2.15 19.01
N GLY A 294 -14.04 3.39 18.52
CA GLY A 294 -12.85 4.00 17.94
C GLY A 294 -12.35 3.18 16.75
N PHE A 295 -11.04 2.94 16.69
CA PHE A 295 -10.44 2.01 15.73
C PHE A 295 -10.53 0.55 16.16
N GLY A 296 -11.24 0.23 17.25
CA GLY A 296 -11.41 -1.14 17.71
C GLY A 296 -10.15 -1.74 18.35
N TYR A 297 -9.26 -0.89 18.88
CA TYR A 297 -7.96 -1.28 19.43
C TYR A 297 -8.00 -2.31 20.57
N ARG A 298 -9.02 -2.27 21.44
CA ARG A 298 -9.10 -3.12 22.65
C ARG A 298 -7.82 -3.03 23.50
N VAL A 299 -7.34 -1.80 23.74
CA VAL A 299 -6.04 -1.54 24.41
C VAL A 299 -5.99 -2.18 25.79
N GLU A 300 -7.10 -2.19 26.51
CA GLU A 300 -7.25 -2.76 27.85
C GLU A 300 -7.00 -4.28 27.88
N GLU A 301 -7.13 -4.95 26.74
CA GLU A 301 -6.88 -6.39 26.59
C GLU A 301 -5.45 -6.68 26.08
N ILE A 302 -4.75 -5.66 25.57
CA ILE A 302 -3.39 -5.77 25.06
C ILE A 302 -2.41 -5.62 26.24
N ASN A 303 -1.88 -6.76 26.69
CA ASN A 303 -0.89 -6.82 27.77
C ASN A 303 0.52 -6.39 27.30
N ARG A 304 0.65 -5.15 26.80
CA ARG A 304 1.94 -4.59 26.37
C ARG A 304 2.68 -3.99 27.56
N PRO A 305 3.87 -4.50 27.91
CA PRO A 305 4.71 -3.85 28.90
C PRO A 305 5.23 -2.53 28.32
N LEU A 306 4.87 -1.42 28.96
CA LEU A 306 5.39 -0.09 28.64
C LEU A 306 6.57 0.23 29.57
N PRO A 307 7.60 0.96 29.08
CA PRO A 307 8.62 1.50 29.97
C PRO A 307 7.97 2.44 31.00
N PRO A 308 8.65 2.70 32.14
CA PRO A 308 8.20 3.72 33.07
C PRO A 308 8.02 5.06 32.32
N PRO A 309 7.00 5.86 32.68
CA PRO A 309 6.74 7.12 32.02
C PRO A 309 7.99 8.01 32.08
N SER A 310 8.40 8.57 30.94
CA SER A 310 9.53 9.50 30.90
C SER A 310 9.23 10.82 31.60
N VAL A 311 7.94 11.15 31.74
CA VAL A 311 7.41 12.28 32.51
C VAL A 311 6.16 11.80 33.21
N ASP A 312 6.12 11.92 34.54
CA ASP A 312 4.91 11.75 35.34
C ASP A 312 4.50 13.13 35.86
N THR A 313 3.32 13.61 35.44
CA THR A 313 2.80 14.91 35.85
C THR A 313 1.90 14.85 37.09
N GLY A 314 1.71 13.67 37.71
CA GLY A 314 1.12 13.53 39.04
C GLY A 314 -0.31 14.07 39.20
N PHE A 315 -1.12 14.08 38.14
CA PHE A 315 -2.55 14.44 38.21
C PHE A 315 -3.42 13.21 38.42
#